data_AF-T5A8J1-F1
#
_entry.id   AF-T5A8J1-F1
#
_cell.length_a   1.000
_cell.length_b   1.000
_cell.length_c   1.000
_cell.angle_alpha   90.00
_cell.angle_beta   90.00
_cell.angle_gamma   90.00
#
_symmetry.space_group_name_H-M   'P 1'
#
loop_
_entity.id
_entity.type
_entity.pdbx_description
1 polymer ?
#
loop_
_entity_poly.entity_id
_entity_poly.type
_entity_poly.pdbx_seq_one_letter_code
_entity_poly.pdbx_strand_id
1 'polypeptide(L)'
;MFDYSTGQVFRESIVDGHYFSARAAGDPDWSRRRPYPRFTPRGSRGSRGPRSLVDMAINVVANNISDVPGEYLDFVPVRLRWRVWRFLEARGVCLRAWKLFSKQLLREDDEKTLGLYRFRQHICQPADELKSYTQPLTSLATDFITHLVISGGCHFSTNELLCLADVKNLGALELIQPADEAAFPHVNDRLIRGWTEMDDPFPLLRILRIWGNQSTTQESLRWASKFPRLVLYDVLGPRDDWRSPMAHFVDGGWVKNGSVPGVQACLLRDLMLFAPAKERFTHRLRDRTVDLDLMSLSYDSRCAVKFVAGRKAPSFLDYLTDTAKENIPARDTAAAASPHATSCHEVAFESWAFWLYSLIGQLIHDDDMTSRGVRPDVQAVVGPFVLPSKPFASLFLGHSGAFGAISGRPSYDSTGLRRYTFTRPSVVRSQTEAEPSATRRAREETGVPERGGLWLRKQKRQRLDDVLQSLSR
;
A
#
# COMPACT_ATOMS: atom_id res chain seq x y z
N MET A 1 -22.74 7.59 42.34
CA MET A 1 -23.65 7.19 43.44
C MET A 1 -23.54 5.68 43.63
N PHE A 2 -23.38 5.20 44.87
CA PHE A 2 -23.22 3.76 45.17
C PHE A 2 -24.57 3.19 45.58
N ASP A 3 -25.03 2.15 44.89
CA ASP A 3 -26.25 1.43 45.23
C ASP A 3 -25.91 0.18 46.06
N TYR A 4 -26.26 0.24 47.35
CA TYR A 4 -26.02 -0.83 48.31
C TYR A 4 -26.79 -2.13 48.02
N SER A 5 -27.85 -2.08 47.22
CA SER A 5 -28.68 -3.25 46.91
C SER A 5 -28.14 -4.08 45.74
N THR A 6 -27.42 -3.45 44.80
CA THR A 6 -26.87 -4.10 43.60
C THR A 6 -25.35 -4.21 43.59
N GLY A 7 -24.66 -3.52 44.51
CA GLY A 7 -23.20 -3.48 44.59
C GLY A 7 -22.53 -2.73 43.42
N GLN A 8 -23.31 -2.02 42.61
CA GLN A 8 -22.82 -1.31 41.42
C GLN A 8 -22.52 0.16 41.75
N VAL A 9 -21.40 0.65 41.20
CA VAL A 9 -21.00 2.06 41.28
C VAL A 9 -21.40 2.74 39.98
N PHE A 10 -22.35 3.66 40.03
CA PHE A 10 -22.72 4.48 38.87
C PHE A 10 -21.97 5.80 38.89
N ARG A 11 -21.38 6.16 37.75
CA ARG A 11 -20.88 7.51 37.48
C ARG A 11 -21.81 8.14 36.45
N GLU A 12 -22.68 9.03 36.91
CA GLU A 12 -23.47 9.87 36.03
C GLU A 12 -22.57 10.94 35.42
N SER A 13 -22.64 11.06 34.10
CA SER A 13 -22.00 12.12 33.34
C SER A 13 -23.06 12.70 32.41
N ILE A 14 -23.30 14.00 32.50
CA ILE A 14 -24.15 14.73 31.57
C ILE A 14 -23.40 14.77 30.24
N VAL A 15 -23.94 14.10 29.23
CA VAL A 15 -23.42 14.12 27.86
C VAL A 15 -24.33 15.04 27.06
N ASP A 16 -23.80 16.14 26.54
CA ASP A 16 -24.55 17.05 25.69
C ASP A 16 -25.13 16.31 24.47
N GLY A 17 -26.41 16.56 24.21
CA GLY A 17 -27.19 15.89 23.14
C GLY A 17 -26.65 16.07 21.72
N HIS A 18 -25.61 16.88 21.52
CA HIS A 18 -24.91 17.03 20.25
C HIS A 18 -24.10 15.79 19.83
N TYR A 19 -23.83 14.83 20.73
CA TYR A 19 -23.15 13.57 20.38
C TYR A 19 -24.02 12.55 19.63
N PHE A 20 -25.34 12.73 19.59
CA PHE A 20 -26.28 11.77 18.99
C PHE A 20 -26.85 12.19 17.63
N SER A 21 -26.48 13.36 17.11
CA SER A 21 -26.89 13.77 15.77
C SER A 21 -26.00 13.15 14.70
N ALA A 22 -26.65 12.47 13.77
CA ALA A 22 -26.07 11.90 12.57
C ALA A 22 -25.33 12.97 11.73
N ARG A 23 -24.20 12.56 11.12
CA ARG A 23 -23.58 13.21 9.94
C ARG A 23 -23.33 14.72 10.07
N ALA A 24 -22.73 15.18 11.17
CA ALA A 24 -22.12 16.50 11.18
C ALA A 24 -20.69 16.42 10.58
N ALA A 25 -20.44 17.25 9.57
CA ALA A 25 -19.14 17.44 8.95
C ALA A 25 -18.12 17.97 9.98
N GLY A 26 -16.88 17.44 9.95
CA GLY A 26 -15.76 17.88 10.81
C GLY A 26 -15.76 17.21 12.17
N ASP A 27 -15.34 15.94 12.21
CA ASP A 27 -15.44 15.09 13.41
C ASP A 27 -14.05 14.75 13.96
N PRO A 28 -13.63 15.37 15.09
CA PRO A 28 -12.24 15.34 15.58
C PRO A 28 -11.78 13.96 16.10
N ASP A 29 -12.64 12.94 16.12
CA ASP A 29 -12.32 11.60 16.66
C ASP A 29 -12.51 10.44 15.66
N TRP A 30 -12.28 10.70 14.37
CA TRP A 30 -12.38 9.68 13.32
C TRP A 30 -11.60 8.39 13.63
N SER A 31 -10.44 8.50 14.28
CA SER A 31 -9.53 7.37 14.54
C SER A 31 -10.07 6.37 15.55
N ARG A 32 -11.02 6.79 16.39
CA ARG A 32 -11.68 5.96 17.40
C ARG A 32 -13.09 5.56 17.01
N ARG A 33 -13.74 6.32 16.13
CA ARG A 33 -15.08 6.04 15.63
C ARG A 33 -15.07 4.90 14.62
N ARG A 34 -16.17 4.16 14.61
CA ARG A 34 -16.39 3.10 13.64
C ARG A 34 -17.05 3.67 12.38
N PRO A 35 -16.82 3.05 11.21
CA PRO A 35 -17.53 3.42 9.99
C PRO A 35 -19.04 3.19 10.08
N TYR A 36 -19.48 2.26 10.93
CA TYR A 36 -20.87 1.84 11.04
C TYR A 36 -21.47 2.15 12.43
N PRO A 37 -22.79 2.42 12.50
CA PRO A 37 -23.47 2.73 13.75
C PRO A 37 -23.30 1.64 14.82
N ARG A 38 -23.42 2.02 16.09
CA ARG A 38 -23.45 1.07 17.21
C ARG A 38 -24.57 0.06 16.96
N PHE A 39 -24.18 -1.21 16.92
CA PHE A 39 -25.13 -2.28 16.68
C PHE A 39 -25.78 -2.69 18.00
N THR A 40 -27.10 -2.50 18.10
CA THR A 40 -27.94 -3.24 19.03
C THR A 40 -28.24 -4.59 18.40
N PRO A 41 -27.70 -5.71 18.91
CA PRO A 41 -27.99 -6.98 18.30
C PRO A 41 -29.48 -7.25 18.47
N ARG A 42 -30.19 -7.44 17.35
CA ARG A 42 -31.54 -8.01 17.36
C ARG A 42 -31.40 -9.49 17.70
N GLY A 43 -32.28 -10.03 18.55
CA GLY A 43 -32.32 -11.48 18.79
C GLY A 43 -32.31 -12.19 17.44
N SER A 44 -31.40 -13.14 17.25
CA SER A 44 -31.37 -13.91 16.00
C SER A 44 -32.75 -14.53 15.85
N ARG A 45 -33.43 -14.35 14.71
CA ARG A 45 -34.69 -15.05 14.44
C ARG A 45 -34.39 -16.55 14.54
N GLY A 46 -34.75 -17.17 15.67
CA GLY A 46 -34.48 -18.58 15.97
C GLY A 46 -33.69 -18.85 17.25
N SER A 47 -33.01 -17.87 17.86
CA SER A 47 -32.36 -18.08 19.17
C SER A 47 -33.37 -17.90 20.31
N ARG A 48 -33.99 -18.99 20.77
CA ARG A 48 -34.79 -18.97 22.00
C ARG A 48 -33.85 -18.94 23.21
N GLY A 49 -33.91 -17.86 24.00
CA GLY A 49 -33.18 -17.72 25.27
C GLY A 49 -32.33 -16.44 25.38
N PRO A 50 -31.93 -16.05 26.60
CA PRO A 50 -31.02 -14.93 26.82
C PRO A 50 -29.64 -15.21 26.19
N ARG A 51 -28.95 -14.17 25.73
CA ARG A 51 -27.59 -14.31 25.19
C ARG A 51 -26.62 -14.76 26.27
N SER A 52 -25.55 -15.46 25.86
CA SER A 52 -24.47 -15.77 26.80
C SER A 52 -23.84 -14.47 27.34
N LEU A 53 -23.42 -14.50 28.61
CA LEU A 53 -22.71 -13.38 29.24
C LEU A 53 -21.47 -12.98 28.41
N VAL A 54 -20.78 -13.97 27.83
CA VAL A 54 -19.60 -13.77 27.01
C VAL A 54 -19.93 -12.96 25.75
N ASP A 55 -21.03 -13.28 25.05
CA ASP A 55 -21.42 -12.54 23.83
C ASP A 55 -21.87 -11.11 24.17
N MET A 56 -22.53 -10.93 25.31
CA MET A 56 -22.89 -9.60 25.80
C MET A 56 -21.63 -8.78 26.13
N ALA A 57 -20.68 -9.38 26.85
CA ALA A 57 -19.40 -8.74 27.17
C ALA A 57 -18.60 -8.38 25.92
N ILE A 58 -18.49 -9.29 24.94
CA ILE A 58 -17.83 -9.00 23.65
C ILE A 58 -18.49 -7.83 22.96
N ASN A 59 -19.83 -7.78 22.91
CA ASN A 59 -20.54 -6.66 22.29
C ASN A 59 -20.27 -5.33 23.01
N VAL A 60 -20.22 -5.33 24.34
CA VAL A 60 -19.90 -4.13 25.14
C VAL A 60 -18.45 -3.69 24.93
N VAL A 61 -17.49 -4.61 25.05
CA VAL A 61 -16.06 -4.33 24.83
C VAL A 61 -15.84 -3.82 23.43
N ALA A 62 -16.41 -4.46 22.42
CA ALA A 62 -16.34 -4.00 21.06
C ALA A 62 -16.89 -2.56 20.96
N ASN A 63 -18.12 -2.31 21.39
CA ASN A 63 -18.75 -0.99 21.22
C ASN A 63 -18.02 0.16 21.92
N ASN A 64 -17.16 -0.15 22.90
CA ASN A 64 -16.36 0.83 23.64
C ASN A 64 -14.84 0.63 23.45
N ILE A 65 -14.41 -0.11 22.42
CA ILE A 65 -12.99 -0.44 22.20
C ILE A 65 -12.12 0.82 21.99
N SER A 66 -12.74 1.92 21.57
CA SER A 66 -12.18 3.27 21.49
C SER A 66 -11.63 3.79 22.81
N ASP A 67 -12.15 3.28 23.92
CA ASP A 67 -11.89 3.79 25.27
C ASP A 67 -11.17 2.77 26.14
N VAL A 68 -10.99 1.54 25.66
CA VAL A 68 -10.27 0.46 26.35
C VAL A 68 -8.76 0.68 26.24
N PRO A 69 -8.03 0.81 27.37
CA PRO A 69 -6.57 0.71 27.37
C PRO A 69 -6.05 -0.64 26.90
N GLY A 70 -4.93 -0.64 26.17
CA GLY A 70 -4.29 -1.87 25.67
C GLY A 70 -3.97 -2.87 26.78
N GLU A 71 -3.49 -2.37 27.92
CA GLU A 71 -3.11 -3.15 29.10
C GLU A 71 -4.25 -4.04 29.62
N TYR A 72 -5.50 -3.57 29.54
CA TYR A 72 -6.64 -4.38 30.01
C TYR A 72 -6.89 -5.60 29.14
N LEU A 73 -6.52 -5.55 27.86
CA LEU A 73 -6.70 -6.68 26.96
C LEU A 73 -5.61 -7.73 27.15
N ASP A 74 -4.48 -7.39 27.76
CA ASP A 74 -3.43 -8.36 28.10
C ASP A 74 -3.93 -9.35 29.18
N PHE A 75 -4.89 -8.95 30.02
CA PHE A 75 -5.54 -9.84 30.98
C PHE A 75 -6.67 -10.69 30.36
N VAL A 76 -7.07 -10.42 29.12
CA VAL A 76 -8.12 -11.17 28.43
C VAL A 76 -7.50 -12.39 27.74
N PRO A 77 -8.01 -13.61 27.98
CA PRO A 77 -7.54 -14.82 27.30
C PRO A 77 -7.49 -14.65 25.78
N VAL A 78 -6.43 -15.15 25.13
CA VAL A 78 -6.19 -14.96 23.69
C VAL A 78 -7.39 -15.38 22.83
N ARG A 79 -8.07 -16.47 23.19
CA ARG A 79 -9.28 -16.94 22.50
C ARG A 79 -10.42 -15.90 22.53
N LEU A 80 -10.57 -15.17 23.63
CA LEU A 80 -11.56 -14.11 23.75
C LEU A 80 -11.12 -12.85 23.00
N ARG A 81 -9.82 -12.50 23.02
CA ARG A 81 -9.27 -11.42 22.17
C ARG A 81 -9.56 -11.68 20.69
N TRP A 82 -9.36 -12.89 20.20
CA TRP A 82 -9.72 -13.30 18.84
C TRP A 82 -11.22 -13.18 18.57
N ARG A 83 -12.08 -13.59 19.50
CA ARG A 83 -13.53 -13.43 19.34
C ARG A 83 -13.94 -11.96 19.24
N VAL A 84 -13.33 -11.08 20.05
CA VAL A 84 -13.54 -9.63 19.93
C VAL A 84 -13.04 -9.13 18.57
N TRP A 85 -11.84 -9.53 18.14
CA TRP A 85 -11.30 -9.16 16.83
C TRP A 85 -12.24 -9.55 15.68
N ARG A 86 -12.68 -10.82 15.62
CA ARG A 86 -13.60 -11.28 14.55
C ARG A 86 -14.93 -10.54 14.57
N PHE A 87 -15.40 -10.19 15.77
CA PHE A 87 -16.60 -9.39 15.93
C PHE A 87 -16.43 -7.94 15.43
N LEU A 88 -15.23 -7.36 15.62
CA LEU A 88 -14.87 -6.05 15.09
C LEU A 88 -14.71 -6.08 13.57
N GLU A 89 -13.96 -7.06 13.05
CA GLU A 89 -13.69 -7.25 11.62
C GLU A 89 -14.99 -7.35 10.81
N ALA A 90 -15.97 -8.10 11.31
CA ALA A 90 -17.28 -8.25 10.67
C ALA A 90 -18.15 -6.98 10.68
N ARG A 91 -17.80 -5.95 11.48
CA ARG A 91 -18.65 -4.78 11.73
C ARG A 91 -17.95 -3.44 11.48
N GLY A 92 -16.74 -3.47 10.92
CA GLY A 92 -15.89 -2.29 10.80
C GLY A 92 -15.04 -2.06 12.06
N VAL A 93 -13.74 -1.95 11.83
CA VAL A 93 -12.72 -1.69 12.83
C VAL A 93 -12.34 -0.21 12.75
N CYS A 94 -12.16 0.47 13.89
CA CYS A 94 -11.56 1.80 13.92
C CYS A 94 -10.04 1.71 14.01
N LEU A 95 -9.32 2.77 13.64
CA LEU A 95 -7.85 2.76 13.62
C LEU A 95 -7.26 2.38 14.99
N ARG A 96 -7.80 2.92 16.09
CA ARG A 96 -7.33 2.59 17.44
C ARG A 96 -7.46 1.10 17.75
N ALA A 97 -8.61 0.49 17.43
CA ALA A 97 -8.81 -0.94 17.63
C ALA A 97 -7.86 -1.77 16.76
N TRP A 98 -7.68 -1.37 15.50
CA TRP A 98 -6.75 -2.04 14.60
C TRP A 98 -5.31 -1.99 15.12
N LYS A 99 -4.82 -0.83 15.56
CA LYS A 99 -3.48 -0.68 16.15
C LYS A 99 -3.27 -1.59 17.35
N LEU A 100 -4.28 -1.65 18.20
CA LEU A 100 -4.25 -2.45 19.43
C LEU A 100 -4.20 -3.95 19.10
N PHE A 101 -5.09 -4.44 18.25
CA PHE A 101 -5.19 -5.86 17.94
C PHE A 101 -4.10 -6.35 17.00
N SER A 102 -3.63 -5.53 16.05
CA SER A 102 -2.47 -5.86 15.21
C SER A 102 -1.23 -6.08 16.07
N LYS A 103 -0.95 -5.18 17.04
CA LYS A 103 0.19 -5.33 17.95
C LYS A 103 0.12 -6.57 18.83
N GLN A 104 -1.07 -6.89 19.36
CA GLN A 104 -1.24 -8.04 20.27
C GLN A 104 -1.32 -9.37 19.52
N LEU A 105 -2.19 -9.48 18.52
CA LEU A 105 -2.49 -10.76 17.87
C LEU A 105 -1.48 -11.19 16.80
N LEU A 106 -0.70 -10.26 16.23
CA LEU A 106 0.39 -10.65 15.32
C LEU A 106 1.56 -11.32 16.04
N ARG A 107 1.67 -11.16 17.37
CA ARG A 107 2.69 -11.80 18.21
C ARG A 107 2.34 -13.24 18.60
N GLU A 108 1.06 -13.60 18.56
CA GLU A 108 0.56 -14.91 18.97
C GLU A 108 0.75 -15.94 17.84
N ASP A 109 0.87 -17.23 18.14
CA ASP A 109 1.12 -18.28 17.12
C ASP A 109 -0.11 -18.69 16.29
N ASP A 110 -1.29 -18.17 16.63
CA ASP A 110 -2.56 -18.47 15.96
C ASP A 110 -2.60 -18.02 14.48
N GLU A 111 -3.64 -18.48 13.76
CA GLU A 111 -3.92 -18.10 12.37
C GLU A 111 -4.18 -16.59 12.24
N LYS A 112 -3.23 -15.90 11.61
CA LYS A 112 -3.28 -14.45 11.37
C LYS A 112 -4.00 -14.17 10.06
N THR A 113 -4.74 -13.08 9.99
CA THR A 113 -5.41 -12.66 8.75
C THR A 113 -4.91 -11.32 8.25
N LEU A 114 -5.07 -11.09 6.95
CA LEU A 114 -4.65 -9.87 6.28
C LEU A 114 -5.28 -8.61 6.91
N GLY A 115 -6.48 -8.71 7.50
CA GLY A 115 -7.13 -7.64 8.25
C GLY A 115 -6.35 -7.14 9.47
N LEU A 116 -5.49 -7.97 10.08
CA LEU A 116 -4.57 -7.53 11.13
C LEU A 116 -3.35 -6.81 10.56
N TYR A 117 -3.01 -7.07 9.30
CA TYR A 117 -1.85 -6.51 8.62
C TYR A 117 -2.17 -5.25 7.82
N ARG A 118 -3.44 -4.99 7.54
CA ARG A 118 -3.87 -3.89 6.68
C ARG A 118 -5.10 -3.20 7.27
N PHE A 119 -5.03 -1.89 7.33
CA PHE A 119 -6.16 -1.02 7.67
C PHE A 119 -6.41 -0.04 6.53
N ARG A 120 -7.69 0.21 6.25
CA ARG A 120 -8.11 1.21 5.27
C ARG A 120 -9.27 2.01 5.83
N GLN A 121 -9.22 3.31 5.65
CA GLN A 121 -10.32 4.21 5.95
C GLN A 121 -10.40 5.28 4.86
N HIS A 122 -11.61 5.60 4.48
CA HIS A 122 -11.90 6.73 3.60
C HIS A 122 -12.76 7.74 4.35
N ILE A 123 -12.38 9.01 4.26
CA ILE A 123 -13.10 10.16 4.80
C ILE A 123 -13.49 11.04 3.62
N CYS A 124 -14.79 11.03 3.31
CA CYS A 124 -15.39 11.71 2.16
C CYS A 124 -15.24 13.23 2.19
N GLN A 125 -15.38 13.83 3.38
CA GLN A 125 -15.41 15.28 3.60
C GLN A 125 -14.52 15.62 4.80
N PRO A 126 -13.20 15.75 4.59
CA PRO A 126 -12.30 16.23 5.62
C PRO A 126 -12.61 17.71 5.88
N ALA A 127 -12.94 18.03 7.12
CA ALA A 127 -13.35 19.38 7.52
C ALA A 127 -12.49 19.96 8.66
N ASP A 128 -11.67 19.11 9.29
CA ASP A 128 -10.70 19.53 10.31
C ASP A 128 -9.33 19.82 9.69
N GLU A 129 -8.41 20.35 10.49
CA GLU A 129 -7.00 20.50 10.12
C GLU A 129 -6.34 19.15 9.78
N LEU A 130 -5.35 19.16 8.88
CA LEU A 130 -4.64 17.95 8.45
C LEU A 130 -4.01 17.19 9.63
N LYS A 131 -3.63 17.91 10.69
CA LYS A 131 -3.06 17.34 11.92
C LYS A 131 -4.02 16.36 12.61
N SER A 132 -5.33 16.65 12.61
CA SER A 132 -6.36 15.78 13.19
C SER A 132 -6.41 14.41 12.50
N TYR A 133 -6.03 14.34 11.22
CA TYR A 133 -5.95 13.11 10.44
C TYR A 133 -4.59 12.42 10.52
N THR A 134 -3.50 13.18 10.60
CA THR A 134 -2.13 12.64 10.55
C THR A 134 -1.58 12.24 11.92
N GLN A 135 -1.97 12.92 13.00
CA GLN A 135 -1.52 12.59 14.36
C GLN A 135 -1.89 11.14 14.75
N PRO A 136 -3.13 10.66 14.53
CA PRO A 136 -3.46 9.26 14.79
C PRO A 136 -2.74 8.28 13.86
N LEU A 137 -2.22 8.70 12.71
CA LEU A 137 -1.44 7.85 11.80
C LEU A 137 0.06 7.83 12.12
N THR A 138 0.53 8.67 13.04
CA THR A 138 1.94 8.72 13.40
C THR A 138 2.30 7.53 14.32
N SER A 139 3.46 6.92 14.07
CA SER A 139 4.04 5.87 14.90
C SER A 139 5.53 6.11 15.10
N LEU A 140 5.91 6.52 16.32
CA LEU A 140 7.32 6.78 16.67
C LEU A 140 8.18 5.52 16.70
N ALA A 141 7.61 4.39 17.13
CA ALA A 141 8.28 3.08 17.16
C ALA A 141 8.18 2.31 15.83
N THR A 142 7.58 2.92 14.80
CA THR A 142 7.32 2.28 13.51
C THR A 142 6.61 0.92 13.66
N ASP A 143 5.53 0.92 14.47
CA ASP A 143 4.68 -0.25 14.66
C ASP A 143 3.91 -0.62 13.38
N PHE A 144 3.69 0.36 12.49
CA PHE A 144 3.02 0.23 11.20
C PHE A 144 3.50 1.32 10.22
N ILE A 145 3.33 1.07 8.92
CA ILE A 145 3.57 2.03 7.84
C ILE A 145 2.28 2.77 7.51
N THR A 146 2.39 4.08 7.28
CA THR A 146 1.29 4.94 6.88
C THR A 146 1.29 5.15 5.37
N HIS A 147 0.10 5.06 4.80
CA HIS A 147 -0.21 5.49 3.45
C HIS A 147 -1.29 6.57 3.51
N LEU A 148 -1.01 7.73 2.93
CA LEU A 148 -1.91 8.87 2.94
C LEU A 148 -2.23 9.31 1.51
N VAL A 149 -3.53 9.44 1.23
CA VAL A 149 -4.04 10.03 -0.01
C VAL A 149 -4.82 11.29 0.33
N ILE A 150 -4.41 12.43 -0.23
CA ILE A 150 -5.13 13.70 -0.15
C ILE A 150 -5.68 14.02 -1.54
N SER A 151 -6.99 14.23 -1.62
CA SER A 151 -7.71 14.38 -2.88
C SER A 151 -8.73 15.53 -2.84
N GLY A 152 -9.67 15.56 -3.76
CA GLY A 152 -10.68 16.61 -3.90
C GLY A 152 -11.55 16.82 -2.67
N GLY A 153 -11.90 18.07 -2.39
CA GLY A 153 -12.65 18.47 -1.20
C GLY A 153 -11.78 18.68 0.04
N CYS A 154 -10.46 18.75 -0.12
CA CYS A 154 -9.52 19.03 0.97
C CYS A 154 -9.08 20.51 0.92
N HIS A 155 -9.27 21.24 2.03
CA HIS A 155 -8.91 22.65 2.18
C HIS A 155 -7.66 22.86 3.04
N PHE A 156 -6.60 22.08 2.81
CA PHE A 156 -5.37 22.18 3.60
C PHE A 156 -4.45 23.28 3.08
N SER A 157 -3.90 24.05 4.00
CA SER A 157 -2.89 25.06 3.72
C SER A 157 -1.52 24.44 3.38
N THR A 158 -0.65 25.21 2.72
CA THR A 158 0.73 24.77 2.46
C THR A 158 1.50 24.48 3.75
N ASN A 159 1.23 25.21 4.84
CA ASN A 159 1.87 24.98 6.14
C ASN A 159 1.52 23.59 6.69
N GLU A 160 0.23 23.22 6.65
CA GLU A 160 -0.21 21.89 7.07
C GLU A 160 0.45 20.78 6.25
N LEU A 161 0.58 20.98 4.94
CA LEU A 161 1.26 20.02 4.07
C LEU A 161 2.74 19.90 4.39
N LEU A 162 3.42 20.98 4.80
CA LEU A 162 4.83 20.93 5.23
C LEU A 162 5.01 20.00 6.44
N CYS A 163 4.06 19.99 7.37
CA CYS A 163 4.06 19.10 8.54
C CYS A 163 3.92 17.62 8.20
N LEU A 164 3.61 17.24 6.95
CA LEU A 164 3.63 15.82 6.55
C LEU A 164 5.00 15.18 6.74
N ALA A 165 6.09 15.96 6.63
CA ALA A 165 7.46 15.50 6.85
C ALA A 165 7.72 15.00 8.29
N ASP A 166 6.86 15.37 9.25
CA ASP A 166 6.94 14.96 10.65
C ASP A 166 6.37 13.54 10.88
N VAL A 167 5.58 13.02 9.93
CA VAL A 167 5.03 11.66 10.00
C VAL A 167 6.12 10.66 9.61
N LYS A 168 6.98 10.31 10.58
CA LYS A 168 8.19 9.49 10.35
C LYS A 168 7.91 8.08 9.82
N ASN A 169 6.70 7.56 10.01
CA ASN A 169 6.27 6.26 9.48
C ASN A 169 5.50 6.35 8.15
N LEU A 170 5.50 7.49 7.47
CA LEU A 170 4.88 7.65 6.15
C LEU A 170 5.70 6.90 5.09
N GLY A 171 5.10 5.88 4.48
CA GLY A 171 5.72 5.03 3.47
C GLY A 171 5.28 5.33 2.04
N ALA A 172 4.06 5.81 1.86
CA ALA A 172 3.51 6.23 0.59
C ALA A 172 2.65 7.48 0.75
N LEU A 173 2.83 8.46 -0.15
CA LEU A 173 2.07 9.70 -0.18
C LEU A 173 1.50 9.94 -1.58
N GLU A 174 0.19 10.18 -1.65
CA GLU A 174 -0.50 10.55 -2.88
C GLU A 174 -1.22 11.89 -2.71
N LEU A 175 -0.95 12.83 -3.63
CA LEU A 175 -1.64 14.11 -3.75
C LEU A 175 -2.32 14.10 -5.11
N ILE A 176 -3.65 13.93 -5.14
CA ILE A 176 -4.40 13.69 -6.37
C ILE A 176 -5.48 14.76 -6.51
N GLN A 177 -5.24 15.75 -7.36
CA GLN A 177 -6.24 16.75 -7.70
C GLN A 177 -7.32 16.12 -8.58
N PRO A 178 -8.61 16.15 -8.26
CA PRO A 178 -9.64 15.69 -9.19
C PRO A 178 -9.63 16.54 -10.48
N ALA A 179 -10.16 15.98 -11.57
CA ALA A 179 -10.32 16.73 -12.82
C ALA A 179 -11.39 17.82 -12.69
N ASP A 180 -12.38 17.58 -11.84
CA ASP A 180 -13.40 18.54 -11.46
C ASP A 180 -12.72 19.62 -10.61
N GLU A 181 -13.07 20.91 -10.77
CA GLU A 181 -12.49 22.06 -10.05
C GLU A 181 -12.77 22.07 -8.52
N ALA A 182 -12.96 20.90 -7.93
CA ALA A 182 -13.10 20.73 -6.49
C ALA A 182 -11.86 21.25 -5.77
N ALA A 183 -12.10 21.77 -4.56
CA ALA A 183 -11.04 22.30 -3.72
C ALA A 183 -9.92 21.28 -3.49
N PHE A 184 -8.69 21.72 -3.68
CA PHE A 184 -7.50 20.90 -3.54
C PHE A 184 -6.33 21.76 -3.04
N PRO A 185 -5.47 21.23 -2.15
CA PRO A 185 -4.28 21.94 -1.69
C PRO A 185 -3.38 22.39 -2.84
N HIS A 186 -2.71 23.53 -2.67
CA HIS A 186 -1.72 23.99 -3.64
C HIS A 186 -0.39 23.23 -3.47
N VAL A 187 -0.05 22.40 -4.45
CA VAL A 187 1.12 21.50 -4.44
C VAL A 187 2.10 21.88 -5.55
N ASN A 188 3.23 22.48 -5.17
CA ASN A 188 4.23 22.98 -6.13
C ASN A 188 5.66 22.57 -5.75
N ASP A 189 6.63 22.90 -6.60
CA ASP A 189 8.05 22.59 -6.34
C ASP A 189 8.59 23.21 -5.04
N ARG A 190 8.02 24.34 -4.58
CA ARG A 190 8.41 24.98 -3.32
C ARG A 190 7.98 24.17 -2.11
N LEU A 191 6.82 23.50 -2.16
CA LEU A 191 6.39 22.57 -1.11
C LEU A 191 7.37 21.40 -1.00
N ILE A 192 7.72 20.79 -2.15
CA ILE A 192 8.66 19.66 -2.18
C ILE A 192 10.03 20.09 -1.65
N ARG A 193 10.51 21.27 -2.08
CA ARG A 193 11.72 21.88 -1.50
C ARG A 193 11.60 22.08 0.00
N GLY A 194 10.50 22.65 0.48
CA GLY A 194 10.27 22.91 1.90
C GLY A 194 10.34 21.63 2.73
N TRP A 195 9.79 20.52 2.24
CA TRP A 195 9.96 19.21 2.90
C TRP A 195 11.43 18.81 3.03
N THR A 196 12.28 19.10 2.04
CA THR A 196 13.72 18.78 2.12
C THR A 196 14.49 19.64 3.12
N GLU A 197 13.91 20.75 3.56
CA GLU A 197 14.48 21.67 4.56
C GLU A 197 14.03 21.32 5.99
N MET A 198 13.10 20.37 6.14
CA MET A 198 12.65 19.86 7.44
C MET A 198 13.66 18.88 8.05
N ASP A 199 13.63 18.73 9.37
CA ASP A 199 14.48 17.78 10.09
C ASP A 199 14.10 16.33 9.78
N ASP A 200 15.04 15.59 9.18
CA ASP A 200 14.91 14.17 8.85
C ASP A 200 13.59 13.83 8.12
N PRO A 201 13.39 14.38 6.91
CA PRO A 201 12.09 14.32 6.24
C PRO A 201 11.86 12.95 5.63
N PHE A 202 10.67 12.39 5.88
CA PHE A 202 10.17 11.21 5.18
C PHE A 202 11.14 10.01 5.17
N PRO A 203 11.58 9.52 6.33
CA PRO A 203 12.66 8.54 6.38
C PRO A 203 12.30 7.16 5.83
N LEU A 204 11.00 6.83 5.77
CA LEU A 204 10.47 5.57 5.25
C LEU A 204 9.69 5.74 3.93
N LEU A 205 9.66 6.95 3.36
CA LEU A 205 8.87 7.20 2.16
C LEU A 205 9.55 6.58 0.94
N ARG A 206 8.88 5.59 0.35
CA ARG A 206 9.34 4.89 -0.86
C ARG A 206 8.62 5.35 -2.11
N ILE A 207 7.40 5.86 -1.95
CA ILE A 207 6.47 6.17 -3.03
C ILE A 207 5.90 7.58 -2.84
N LEU A 208 6.08 8.44 -3.84
CA LEU A 208 5.48 9.77 -3.88
C LEU A 208 4.73 9.95 -5.22
N ARG A 209 3.44 10.24 -5.14
CA ARG A 209 2.60 10.53 -6.30
C ARG A 209 2.00 11.93 -6.18
N ILE A 210 2.18 12.75 -7.21
CA ILE A 210 1.63 14.10 -7.28
C ILE A 210 0.92 14.26 -8.63
N TRP A 211 -0.40 14.14 -8.62
CA TRP A 211 -1.23 14.36 -9.80
C TRP A 211 -1.98 15.68 -9.63
N GLY A 212 -1.64 16.66 -10.46
CA GLY A 212 -2.18 18.02 -10.36
C GLY A 212 -2.15 18.73 -11.70
N ASN A 213 -2.94 19.81 -11.81
CA ASN A 213 -3.20 20.45 -13.09
C ASN A 213 -2.09 21.40 -13.56
N GLN A 214 -1.32 22.06 -12.68
CA GLN A 214 -0.18 22.93 -13.06
C GLN A 214 0.55 23.53 -11.84
N SER A 215 1.64 22.91 -11.37
CA SER A 215 2.53 23.56 -10.37
C SER A 215 3.79 22.76 -10.03
N THR A 216 3.80 21.46 -10.31
CA THR A 216 4.98 20.61 -10.14
C THR A 216 5.70 20.46 -11.47
N THR A 217 6.96 20.89 -11.51
CA THR A 217 7.79 20.88 -12.72
C THR A 217 8.93 19.87 -12.61
N GLN A 218 9.71 19.71 -13.68
CA GLN A 218 10.92 18.89 -13.66
C GLN A 218 11.92 19.31 -12.56
N GLU A 219 11.94 20.57 -12.14
CA GLU A 219 12.80 21.08 -11.06
C GLU A 219 12.52 20.39 -9.72
N SER A 220 11.34 19.80 -9.52
CA SER A 220 11.02 19.00 -8.33
C SER A 220 11.94 17.80 -8.13
N LEU A 221 12.51 17.24 -9.21
CA LEU A 221 13.34 16.02 -9.15
C LEU A 221 14.60 16.18 -8.30
N ARG A 222 15.21 17.38 -8.32
CA ARG A 222 16.41 17.67 -7.51
C ARG A 222 16.11 17.75 -6.01
N TRP A 223 14.85 18.05 -5.66
CA TRP A 223 14.40 18.07 -4.28
C TRP A 223 13.96 16.66 -3.87
N ALA A 224 13.20 15.98 -4.72
CA ALA A 224 12.79 14.60 -4.49
C ALA A 224 13.97 13.65 -4.30
N SER A 225 15.12 13.89 -4.95
CA SER A 225 16.34 13.09 -4.77
C SER A 225 16.98 13.22 -3.38
N LYS A 226 16.63 14.27 -2.61
CA LYS A 226 17.10 14.44 -1.23
C LYS A 226 16.34 13.57 -0.23
N PHE A 227 15.18 13.04 -0.60
CA PHE A 227 14.50 12.08 0.26
C PHE A 227 15.30 10.77 0.30
N PRO A 228 15.59 10.24 1.50
CA PRO A 228 16.64 9.24 1.67
C PRO A 228 16.30 7.92 0.99
N ARG A 229 15.02 7.56 0.96
CA ARG A 229 14.54 6.23 0.56
C ARG A 229 13.47 6.27 -0.54
N LEU A 230 13.27 7.43 -1.15
CA LEU A 230 12.30 7.57 -2.24
C LEU A 230 12.79 6.82 -3.47
N VAL A 231 11.98 5.85 -3.93
CA VAL A 231 12.30 4.98 -5.06
C VAL A 231 11.41 5.27 -6.25
N LEU A 232 10.13 5.60 -6.04
CA LEU A 232 9.16 5.89 -7.10
C LEU A 232 8.60 7.30 -6.94
N TYR A 233 8.72 8.09 -7.99
CA TYR A 233 8.13 9.42 -8.09
C TYR A 233 7.24 9.50 -9.33
N ASP A 234 5.93 9.66 -9.14
CA ASP A 234 4.92 9.61 -10.20
C ASP A 234 4.17 10.94 -10.27
N VAL A 235 4.34 11.67 -11.36
CA VAL A 235 3.83 13.03 -11.51
C VAL A 235 2.96 13.16 -12.74
N LEU A 236 1.93 14.00 -12.66
CA LEU A 236 1.13 14.42 -13.80
C LEU A 236 1.37 15.91 -14.02
N GLY A 237 1.69 16.29 -15.26
CA GLY A 237 2.01 17.69 -15.59
C GLY A 237 1.97 17.97 -17.10
N PRO A 238 1.97 19.24 -17.51
CA PRO A 238 1.96 19.62 -18.92
C PRO A 238 3.28 19.23 -19.57
N ARG A 239 3.27 18.96 -20.87
CA ARG A 239 4.50 18.52 -21.57
C ARG A 239 5.65 19.51 -21.44
N ASP A 240 5.32 20.78 -21.33
CA ASP A 240 6.27 21.89 -21.39
C ASP A 240 7.13 22.01 -20.13
N ASP A 241 6.56 21.71 -18.97
CA ASP A 241 7.27 21.70 -17.68
C ASP A 241 8.19 20.48 -17.51
N TRP A 242 8.15 19.55 -18.47
CA TRP A 242 8.86 18.27 -18.47
C TRP A 242 9.67 18.05 -19.76
N ARG A 243 10.09 19.15 -20.40
CA ARG A 243 10.96 19.22 -21.59
C ARG A 243 12.42 18.90 -21.22
N SER A 244 12.69 17.63 -20.93
CA SER A 244 13.98 17.03 -20.58
C SER A 244 15.26 17.76 -21.02
N PRO A 245 16.02 18.35 -20.08
CA PRO A 245 17.48 18.37 -20.11
C PRO A 245 17.98 17.19 -19.28
N MET A 246 18.79 16.29 -19.85
CA MET A 246 19.25 15.05 -19.17
C MET A 246 19.96 15.29 -17.83
N ALA A 247 20.48 16.50 -17.58
CA ALA A 247 21.33 16.84 -16.43
C ALA A 247 20.71 16.51 -15.06
N HIS A 248 19.47 16.92 -14.80
CA HIS A 248 18.84 16.71 -13.48
C HIS A 248 18.48 15.25 -13.17
N PHE A 249 18.36 14.41 -14.20
CA PHE A 249 18.06 12.98 -14.03
C PHE A 249 19.27 12.22 -13.51
N VAL A 250 20.45 12.49 -14.10
CA VAL A 250 21.68 11.75 -13.79
C VAL A 250 22.18 12.10 -12.40
N ASP A 251 22.21 13.38 -12.04
CA ASP A 251 22.74 13.84 -10.74
C ASP A 251 21.88 13.36 -9.55
N GLY A 252 20.56 13.20 -9.76
CA GLY A 252 19.64 12.69 -8.75
C GLY A 252 19.51 11.15 -8.70
N GLY A 253 20.07 10.44 -9.68
CA GLY A 253 19.91 8.99 -9.86
C GLY A 253 18.53 8.58 -10.39
N TRP A 254 17.79 9.50 -11.02
CA TRP A 254 16.46 9.26 -11.55
C TRP A 254 16.49 8.68 -12.96
N VAL A 255 15.66 7.68 -13.20
CA VAL A 255 15.41 7.11 -14.53
C VAL A 255 13.95 7.33 -14.89
N LYS A 256 13.72 8.02 -16.01
CA LYS A 256 12.40 8.21 -16.59
C LYS A 256 11.93 6.91 -17.24
N ASN A 257 10.77 6.41 -16.83
CA ASN A 257 10.15 5.26 -17.47
C ASN A 257 9.27 5.72 -18.64
N GLY A 258 9.35 4.98 -19.76
CA GLY A 258 8.55 5.26 -20.94
C GLY A 258 7.05 5.14 -20.64
N SER A 259 6.27 6.16 -20.97
CA SER A 259 4.82 6.04 -21.00
C SER A 259 4.40 5.53 -22.38
N VAL A 260 3.81 4.34 -22.46
CA VAL A 260 3.18 3.86 -23.69
C VAL A 260 1.82 4.57 -23.80
N PRO A 261 1.57 5.39 -24.84
CA PRO A 261 0.28 6.04 -25.02
C PRO A 261 -0.84 5.00 -25.17
N GLY A 262 -1.97 5.21 -24.49
CA GLY A 262 -3.17 4.37 -24.64
C GLY A 262 -3.22 3.09 -23.79
N VAL A 263 -2.15 2.72 -23.09
CA VAL A 263 -2.17 1.56 -22.16
C VAL A 263 -2.61 2.04 -20.77
N GLN A 264 -3.72 1.48 -20.29
CA GLN A 264 -4.27 1.75 -18.96
C GLN A 264 -3.21 1.62 -17.86
N ALA A 265 -3.22 2.54 -16.89
CA ALA A 265 -2.52 2.33 -15.63
C ALA A 265 -3.13 1.10 -14.95
N CYS A 266 -2.31 0.08 -14.75
CA CYS A 266 -2.63 -1.18 -14.12
C CYS A 266 -1.54 -1.48 -13.07
N LEU A 267 -1.87 -2.21 -12.01
CA LEU A 267 -0.94 -2.41 -10.89
C LEU A 267 0.32 -3.14 -11.35
N LEU A 268 0.17 -4.16 -12.19
CA LEU A 268 1.28 -4.91 -12.76
C LEU A 268 2.25 -3.99 -13.50
N ARG A 269 1.76 -3.02 -14.27
CA ARG A 269 2.63 -2.09 -14.99
C ARG A 269 3.53 -1.32 -14.04
N ASP A 270 2.99 -0.82 -12.93
CA ASP A 270 3.77 -0.09 -11.93
C ASP A 270 4.79 -1.03 -11.24
N LEU A 271 4.42 -2.28 -10.96
CA LEU A 271 5.34 -3.29 -10.41
C LEU A 271 6.47 -3.66 -11.39
N MET A 272 6.14 -3.80 -12.69
CA MET A 272 7.09 -4.18 -13.76
C MET A 272 8.11 -3.08 -14.08
N LEU A 273 7.94 -1.86 -13.54
CA LEU A 273 8.99 -0.82 -13.59
C LEU A 273 10.30 -1.28 -12.94
N PHE A 274 10.22 -2.24 -12.02
CA PHE A 274 11.36 -2.79 -11.29
C PHE A 274 11.89 -4.11 -11.87
N ALA A 275 11.19 -4.71 -12.83
CA ALA A 275 11.66 -5.92 -13.50
C ALA A 275 12.87 -5.63 -14.41
N PRO A 276 13.76 -6.61 -14.66
CA PRO A 276 14.85 -6.52 -15.63
C PRO A 276 14.36 -6.09 -17.03
N ALA A 277 15.15 -5.27 -17.74
CA ALA A 277 14.75 -4.67 -19.02
C ALA A 277 14.37 -5.70 -20.11
N LYS A 278 14.94 -6.90 -20.06
CA LYS A 278 14.67 -7.99 -21.01
C LYS A 278 13.25 -8.58 -20.87
N GLU A 279 12.65 -8.44 -19.69
CA GLU A 279 11.36 -9.06 -19.32
C GLU A 279 10.18 -8.07 -19.40
N ARG A 280 10.45 -6.79 -19.70
CA ARG A 280 9.42 -5.72 -19.75
C ARG A 280 8.53 -5.75 -21.00
N PHE A 281 8.87 -6.51 -22.04
CA PHE A 281 8.26 -6.40 -23.38
C PHE A 281 7.35 -7.58 -23.77
N THR A 282 7.24 -8.62 -22.96
CA THR A 282 6.58 -9.90 -23.34
C THR A 282 5.11 -10.02 -22.94
N HIS A 283 4.51 -9.03 -22.26
CA HIS A 283 3.25 -9.25 -21.53
C HIS A 283 2.17 -8.23 -21.92
N ARG A 284 1.18 -8.68 -22.71
CA ARG A 284 -0.13 -8.00 -22.87
C ARG A 284 -1.30 -8.84 -22.36
N LEU A 285 -1.13 -10.17 -22.27
CA LEU A 285 -2.17 -11.10 -21.79
C LEU A 285 -2.05 -11.42 -20.29
N ARG A 286 -0.84 -11.29 -19.71
CA ARG A 286 -0.55 -11.51 -18.28
C ARG A 286 -1.07 -10.39 -17.37
N ASP A 287 -1.26 -9.20 -17.93
CA ASP A 287 -1.66 -7.99 -17.21
C ASP A 287 -2.97 -8.13 -16.43
N ARG A 288 -3.90 -8.97 -16.90
CA ARG A 288 -5.21 -9.10 -16.28
C ARG A 288 -5.24 -10.09 -15.12
N THR A 289 -4.49 -11.19 -15.17
CA THR A 289 -4.60 -12.25 -14.16
C THR A 289 -3.92 -11.85 -12.85
N VAL A 290 -2.68 -11.33 -12.93
CA VAL A 290 -1.94 -10.89 -11.73
C VAL A 290 -2.64 -9.73 -11.04
N ASP A 291 -3.15 -8.77 -11.80
CA ASP A 291 -3.91 -7.66 -11.22
C ASP A 291 -5.19 -8.13 -10.53
N LEU A 292 -5.92 -9.07 -11.12
CA LEU A 292 -7.10 -9.66 -10.48
C LEU A 292 -6.75 -10.40 -9.19
N ASP A 293 -5.65 -11.16 -9.16
CA ASP A 293 -5.19 -11.86 -7.96
C ASP A 293 -4.84 -10.88 -6.83
N LEU A 294 -4.02 -9.87 -7.13
CA LEU A 294 -3.59 -8.86 -6.16
C LEU A 294 -4.76 -7.99 -5.67
N MET A 295 -5.67 -7.61 -6.56
CA MET A 295 -6.88 -6.88 -6.20
C MET A 295 -7.81 -7.75 -5.36
N SER A 296 -8.01 -9.03 -5.72
CA SER A 296 -8.84 -9.98 -4.96
C SER A 296 -8.35 -10.14 -3.51
N LEU A 297 -7.04 -10.31 -3.31
CA LEU A 297 -6.42 -10.30 -1.98
C LEU A 297 -6.65 -8.98 -1.25
N SER A 298 -6.69 -7.87 -1.99
CA SER A 298 -6.99 -6.56 -1.43
C SER A 298 -8.47 -6.37 -1.10
N TYR A 299 -9.38 -7.24 -1.53
CA TYR A 299 -10.76 -7.24 -1.07
C TYR A 299 -11.01 -8.23 0.09
N ASP A 300 -10.24 -9.32 0.18
CA ASP A 300 -10.43 -10.34 1.22
C ASP A 300 -9.47 -10.17 2.41
N SER A 301 -9.95 -9.50 3.47
CA SER A 301 -9.22 -9.36 4.73
C SER A 301 -8.99 -10.66 5.49
N ARG A 302 -9.67 -11.77 5.13
CA ARG A 302 -9.58 -13.05 5.84
C ARG A 302 -8.46 -13.94 5.33
N CYS A 303 -7.75 -13.53 4.29
CA CYS A 303 -6.61 -14.27 3.77
C CYS A 303 -5.58 -14.57 4.88
N ALA A 304 -5.20 -15.84 5.02
CA ALA A 304 -4.27 -16.27 6.04
C ALA A 304 -2.87 -15.72 5.78
N VAL A 305 -2.28 -15.10 6.80
CA VAL A 305 -0.93 -14.54 6.80
C VAL A 305 -0.01 -15.51 7.51
N LYS A 306 1.09 -15.86 6.86
CA LYS A 306 2.16 -16.68 7.44
C LYS A 306 3.42 -15.86 7.61
N PHE A 307 4.24 -16.25 8.56
CA PHE A 307 5.55 -15.63 8.81
C PHE A 307 6.63 -16.62 8.42
N VAL A 308 7.52 -16.20 7.54
CA VAL A 308 8.67 -16.99 7.08
C VAL A 308 9.95 -16.25 7.43
N ALA A 309 11.04 -16.96 7.69
CA ALA A 309 12.34 -16.30 7.87
C ALA A 309 12.67 -15.46 6.61
N GLY A 310 13.24 -14.26 6.77
CA GLY A 310 13.40 -13.30 5.67
C GLY A 310 14.07 -13.86 4.40
N ARG A 311 15.07 -14.74 4.55
CA ARG A 311 15.77 -15.39 3.43
C ARG A 311 15.00 -16.52 2.73
N LYS A 312 13.86 -16.93 3.28
CA LYS A 312 12.98 -17.98 2.73
C LYS A 312 11.71 -17.39 2.09
N ALA A 313 11.55 -16.07 2.12
CA ALA A 313 10.41 -15.41 1.50
C ALA A 313 10.48 -15.53 -0.03
N PRO A 314 9.36 -15.79 -0.72
CA PRO A 314 9.34 -15.84 -2.17
C PRO A 314 9.68 -14.46 -2.76
N SER A 315 10.45 -14.46 -3.85
CA SER A 315 10.71 -13.24 -4.62
C SER A 315 9.43 -12.81 -5.32
N PHE A 316 8.97 -11.58 -5.04
CA PHE A 316 7.80 -11.02 -5.69
C PHE A 316 8.12 -10.78 -7.19
N LEU A 317 9.32 -10.31 -7.53
CA LEU A 317 9.72 -10.18 -8.94
C LEU A 317 9.68 -11.53 -9.67
N ASP A 318 10.16 -12.62 -9.06
CA ASP A 318 10.16 -13.93 -9.71
C ASP A 318 8.73 -14.37 -10.01
N TYR A 319 7.78 -14.10 -9.10
CA TYR A 319 6.36 -14.35 -9.38
C TYR A 319 5.84 -13.55 -10.58
N LEU A 320 6.24 -12.27 -10.68
CA LEU A 320 5.83 -11.38 -11.76
C LEU A 320 6.48 -11.70 -13.10
N THR A 321 7.61 -12.43 -13.13
CA THR A 321 8.38 -12.75 -14.34
C THR A 321 8.25 -14.22 -14.76
N ASP A 322 7.87 -15.13 -13.85
CA ASP A 322 7.70 -16.56 -14.09
C ASP A 322 6.69 -16.90 -15.21
N THR A 323 7.21 -17.33 -16.37
CA THR A 323 6.43 -17.67 -17.56
C THR A 323 5.72 -19.04 -17.45
N ALA A 324 6.06 -19.89 -16.48
CA ALA A 324 5.46 -21.22 -16.35
C ALA A 324 4.01 -21.17 -15.80
N LYS A 325 3.59 -20.03 -15.25
CA LYS A 325 2.25 -19.81 -14.68
C LYS A 325 1.19 -19.36 -15.69
N GLU A 326 1.53 -19.29 -16.98
CA GLU A 326 0.60 -18.92 -18.07
C GLU A 326 -0.63 -19.86 -18.18
N ASN A 327 -0.60 -21.04 -17.53
CA ASN A 327 -1.65 -22.06 -17.61
C ASN A 327 -2.39 -22.35 -16.29
N ILE A 328 -2.18 -21.58 -15.22
CA ILE A 328 -2.96 -21.78 -13.99
C ILE A 328 -4.32 -21.08 -14.22
N PRO A 329 -5.45 -21.81 -14.19
CA PRO A 329 -6.75 -21.17 -14.26
C PRO A 329 -6.84 -20.18 -13.11
N ALA A 330 -7.16 -18.92 -13.44
CA ALA A 330 -7.50 -17.91 -12.46
C ALA A 330 -8.45 -18.57 -11.45
N ARG A 331 -8.20 -18.40 -10.14
CA ARG A 331 -9.20 -18.80 -9.12
C ARG A 331 -10.56 -18.35 -9.62
N ASP A 332 -11.58 -19.21 -9.56
CA ASP A 332 -12.96 -18.87 -9.94
C ASP A 332 -13.43 -17.65 -9.14
N THR A 333 -13.11 -16.45 -9.61
CA THR A 333 -13.44 -15.15 -9.01
C THR A 333 -14.54 -14.52 -9.85
N ALA A 334 -15.64 -15.25 -10.00
CA ALA A 334 -16.89 -14.73 -10.53
C ALA A 334 -17.59 -13.86 -9.47
N ALA A 335 -16.98 -12.74 -9.09
CA ALA A 335 -17.62 -11.71 -8.26
C ALA A 335 -16.92 -10.33 -8.32
N ALA A 336 -15.68 -10.21 -8.79
CA ALA A 336 -14.87 -9.01 -8.57
C ALA A 336 -14.84 -8.00 -9.74
N ALA A 337 -15.62 -8.21 -10.80
CA ALA A 337 -15.65 -7.29 -11.94
C ALA A 337 -17.07 -7.04 -12.43
N SER A 338 -17.88 -6.38 -11.59
CA SER A 338 -19.03 -5.62 -12.07
C SER A 338 -18.76 -4.13 -11.85
N PRO A 339 -18.83 -3.28 -12.89
CA PRO A 339 -18.89 -1.83 -12.73
C PRO A 339 -20.31 -1.47 -12.29
N HIS A 340 -20.69 -1.84 -11.07
CA HIS A 340 -21.86 -1.33 -10.39
C HIS A 340 -21.37 -0.51 -9.21
N ALA A 341 -22.00 0.65 -9.00
CA ALA A 341 -21.61 1.71 -8.08
C ALA A 341 -21.20 1.15 -6.71
N THR A 342 -19.91 0.82 -6.57
CA THR A 342 -19.31 0.45 -5.30
C THR A 342 -19.28 1.72 -4.49
N SER A 343 -19.76 1.65 -3.25
CA SER A 343 -19.65 2.80 -2.36
C SER A 343 -18.19 3.20 -2.26
N CYS A 344 -17.89 4.50 -2.15
CA CYS A 344 -16.51 5.00 -2.05
C CYS A 344 -15.70 4.32 -0.92
N HIS A 345 -16.39 3.79 0.10
CA HIS A 345 -15.81 3.04 1.22
C HIS A 345 -15.43 1.59 0.92
N GLU A 346 -15.92 0.98 -0.16
CA GLU A 346 -15.62 -0.40 -0.53
C GLU A 346 -14.40 -0.53 -1.44
N VAL A 347 -13.95 0.59 -2.04
CA VAL A 347 -12.82 0.62 -2.96
C VAL A 347 -11.51 0.30 -2.24
N ALA A 348 -10.78 -0.70 -2.73
CA ALA A 348 -9.44 -1.04 -2.25
C ALA A 348 -8.38 -0.10 -2.85
N PHE A 349 -8.48 1.20 -2.55
CA PHE A 349 -7.63 2.24 -3.13
C PHE A 349 -6.14 2.07 -2.80
N GLU A 350 -5.83 1.43 -1.68
CA GLU A 350 -4.48 1.25 -1.17
C GLU A 350 -3.70 0.14 -1.87
N SER A 351 -4.38 -0.72 -2.64
CA SER A 351 -3.80 -1.94 -3.21
C SER A 351 -2.48 -1.65 -3.91
N TRP A 352 -2.43 -0.60 -4.73
CA TRP A 352 -1.25 -0.28 -5.51
C TRP A 352 -0.06 0.11 -4.62
N ALA A 353 -0.26 1.04 -3.67
CA ALA A 353 0.77 1.50 -2.75
C ALA A 353 1.23 0.36 -1.83
N PHE A 354 0.30 -0.48 -1.36
CA PHE A 354 0.58 -1.63 -0.52
C PHE A 354 1.52 -2.63 -1.20
N TRP A 355 1.21 -3.04 -2.43
CA TRP A 355 2.01 -4.00 -3.17
C TRP A 355 3.33 -3.42 -3.67
N LEU A 356 3.34 -2.16 -4.12
CA LEU A 356 4.59 -1.48 -4.51
C LEU A 356 5.51 -1.27 -3.32
N TYR A 357 4.98 -0.88 -2.15
CA TYR A 357 5.79 -0.69 -0.95
C TYR A 357 6.43 -2.01 -0.51
N SER A 358 5.67 -3.11 -0.60
CA SER A 358 6.17 -4.47 -0.36
C SER A 358 7.29 -4.85 -1.33
N LEU A 359 7.04 -4.70 -2.64
CA LEU A 359 8.03 -5.02 -3.68
C LEU A 359 9.31 -4.20 -3.50
N ILE A 360 9.20 -2.88 -3.34
CA ILE A 360 10.36 -2.01 -3.12
C ILE A 360 11.10 -2.43 -1.86
N GLY A 361 10.38 -2.80 -0.79
CA GLY A 361 10.96 -3.32 0.44
C GLY A 361 11.84 -4.54 0.25
N GLN A 362 11.35 -5.52 -0.53
CA GLN A 362 12.17 -6.67 -0.88
C GLN A 362 13.44 -6.28 -1.65
N LEU A 363 13.30 -5.34 -2.59
CA LEU A 363 14.41 -4.91 -3.45
C LEU A 363 15.48 -4.12 -2.71
N ILE A 364 15.10 -3.39 -1.65
CA ILE A 364 16.03 -2.64 -0.78
C ILE A 364 16.32 -3.36 0.54
N HIS A 365 15.88 -4.62 0.68
CA HIS A 365 16.00 -5.42 1.90
C HIS A 365 15.49 -4.73 3.19
N ASP A 366 14.49 -3.85 3.06
CA ASP A 366 13.99 -3.00 4.14
C ASP A 366 15.09 -2.31 4.97
N ASP A 367 16.18 -1.89 4.30
CA ASP A 367 17.30 -1.19 4.94
C ASP A 367 16.90 0.11 5.64
N ASP A 368 15.89 0.79 5.10
CA ASP A 368 15.26 1.96 5.70
C ASP A 368 14.69 1.64 7.07
N MET A 369 14.04 0.49 7.24
CA MET A 369 13.54 0.00 8.52
C MET A 369 14.69 -0.37 9.46
N THR A 370 15.70 -1.08 8.93
CA THR A 370 16.88 -1.50 9.71
C THR A 370 17.65 -0.31 10.26
N SER A 371 17.77 0.77 9.47
CA SER A 371 18.42 2.02 9.89
C SER A 371 17.68 2.74 11.04
N ARG A 372 16.43 2.36 11.31
CA ARG A 372 15.59 2.85 12.40
C ARG A 372 15.49 1.88 13.58
N GLY A 373 16.34 0.85 13.60
CA GLY A 373 16.35 -0.17 14.66
C GLY A 373 15.25 -1.22 14.53
N VAL A 374 14.53 -1.25 13.40
CA VAL A 374 13.53 -2.28 13.12
C VAL A 374 14.19 -3.38 12.29
N ARG A 375 14.45 -4.53 12.90
CA ARG A 375 14.98 -5.72 12.20
C ARG A 375 13.84 -6.65 11.79
N PRO A 376 13.52 -6.78 10.49
CA PRO A 376 12.56 -7.77 10.03
C PRO A 376 13.25 -9.15 9.94
N ASP A 377 13.38 -9.85 11.06
CA ASP A 377 13.91 -11.22 11.07
C ASP A 377 12.94 -12.22 10.39
N VAL A 378 11.67 -11.82 10.31
CA VAL A 378 10.57 -12.56 9.69
C VAL A 378 9.84 -11.69 8.67
N GLN A 379 9.40 -12.32 7.60
CA GLN A 379 8.60 -11.72 6.53
C GLN A 379 7.17 -12.27 6.59
N ALA A 380 6.20 -11.36 6.54
CA ALA A 380 4.79 -11.73 6.39
C ALA A 380 4.47 -12.05 4.92
N VAL A 381 3.74 -13.15 4.69
CA VAL A 381 3.37 -13.62 3.35
C VAL A 381 1.90 -14.06 3.30
N VAL A 382 1.27 -13.87 2.15
CA VAL A 382 -0.07 -14.37 1.82
C VAL A 382 0.02 -15.13 0.51
N GLY A 383 -0.15 -16.46 0.59
CA GLY A 383 0.10 -17.33 -0.56
C GLY A 383 1.53 -17.15 -1.09
N PRO A 384 1.73 -16.84 -2.39
CA PRO A 384 3.05 -16.59 -2.97
C PRO A 384 3.54 -15.15 -2.79
N PHE A 385 2.73 -14.26 -2.22
CA PHE A 385 3.03 -12.82 -2.17
C PHE A 385 3.60 -12.42 -0.82
N VAL A 386 4.66 -11.63 -0.86
CA VAL A 386 5.23 -11.01 0.32
C VAL A 386 4.47 -9.73 0.62
N LEU A 387 4.16 -9.54 1.91
CA LEU A 387 3.57 -8.32 2.44
C LEU A 387 4.67 -7.34 2.89
N PRO A 388 4.35 -6.05 3.10
CA PRO A 388 5.26 -5.12 3.77
C PRO A 388 5.78 -5.70 5.10
N SER A 389 6.95 -5.28 5.57
CA SER A 389 7.55 -5.84 6.80
C SER A 389 6.91 -5.34 8.10
N LYS A 390 6.03 -4.35 8.00
CA LYS A 390 5.15 -3.89 9.09
C LYS A 390 3.72 -3.78 8.56
N PRO A 391 2.71 -3.89 9.45
CA PRO A 391 1.33 -3.59 9.10
C PRO A 391 1.18 -2.24 8.40
N PHE A 392 0.17 -2.11 7.55
CA PHE A 392 0.01 -0.98 6.63
C PHE A 392 -1.34 -0.30 6.87
N ALA A 393 -1.33 0.96 7.30
CA ALA A 393 -2.51 1.77 7.58
C ALA A 393 -2.70 2.81 6.49
N SER A 394 -3.85 2.75 5.80
CA SER A 394 -4.18 3.64 4.68
C SER A 394 -5.33 4.57 5.01
N LEU A 395 -5.15 5.86 4.75
CA LEU A 395 -6.20 6.87 4.88
C LEU A 395 -6.35 7.62 3.56
N PHE A 396 -7.60 7.68 3.08
CA PHE A 396 -7.98 8.49 1.93
C PHE A 396 -8.84 9.67 2.40
N LEU A 397 -8.42 10.89 2.06
CA LEU A 397 -9.13 12.14 2.36
C LEU A 397 -9.70 12.73 1.07
N GLY A 398 -11.01 12.96 1.04
CA GLY A 398 -11.70 13.56 -0.10
C GLY A 398 -12.11 12.55 -1.18
N HIS A 399 -12.29 13.00 -2.44
CA HIS A 399 -12.64 12.15 -3.58
C HIS A 399 -11.83 12.52 -4.83
N SER A 400 -11.40 11.53 -5.61
CA SER A 400 -10.61 11.72 -6.83
C SER A 400 -11.40 11.57 -8.13
N GLY A 401 -12.65 11.08 -8.08
CA GLY A 401 -13.51 10.84 -9.23
C GLY A 401 -14.80 11.63 -9.20
N ALA A 402 -15.43 11.74 -10.38
CA ALA A 402 -16.73 12.39 -10.53
C ALA A 402 -17.79 11.79 -9.60
N PHE A 403 -18.76 12.62 -9.20
CA PHE A 403 -19.89 12.24 -8.34
C PHE A 403 -19.50 11.66 -6.97
N GLY A 404 -18.33 12.01 -6.43
CA GLY A 404 -17.90 11.55 -5.10
C GLY A 404 -17.42 10.10 -5.09
N ALA A 405 -16.92 9.60 -6.22
CA ALA A 405 -16.26 8.29 -6.28
C ALA A 405 -14.77 8.41 -5.95
N ILE A 406 -14.17 7.33 -5.43
CA ILE A 406 -12.71 7.16 -5.50
C ILE A 406 -12.41 6.57 -6.87
N SER A 407 -11.80 7.38 -7.74
CA SER A 407 -11.26 6.89 -9.00
C SER A 407 -9.75 6.74 -8.89
N GLY A 408 -9.23 5.59 -9.29
CA GLY A 408 -7.79 5.42 -9.54
C GLY A 408 -7.31 6.20 -10.77
N ARG A 409 -8.21 6.91 -11.46
CA ARG A 409 -7.94 7.74 -12.63
C ARG A 409 -8.78 9.01 -12.54
N PRO A 410 -8.22 10.14 -12.09
CA PRO A 410 -8.84 11.41 -12.37
C PRO A 410 -8.86 11.56 -13.90
N SER A 411 -10.02 11.89 -14.47
CA SER A 411 -10.21 12.01 -15.92
C SER A 411 -9.56 13.30 -16.42
N TYR A 412 -8.23 13.31 -16.53
CA TYR A 412 -7.48 14.44 -17.09
C TYR A 412 -7.43 14.44 -18.63
N ASP A 413 -8.22 13.58 -19.28
CA ASP A 413 -8.18 13.30 -20.72
C ASP A 413 -8.41 14.56 -21.59
N SER A 414 -8.96 15.64 -21.03
CA SER A 414 -9.22 16.92 -21.72
C SER A 414 -8.15 18.02 -21.53
N THR A 415 -7.16 17.83 -20.66
CA THR A 415 -6.29 18.94 -20.16
C THR A 415 -4.88 19.00 -20.77
N GLY A 416 -4.53 18.09 -21.68
CA GLY A 416 -3.20 18.04 -22.30
C GLY A 416 -2.06 17.61 -21.36
N LEU A 417 -2.39 17.17 -20.15
CA LEU A 417 -1.44 16.69 -19.15
C LEU A 417 -0.94 15.28 -19.48
N ARG A 418 0.29 14.98 -19.08
CA ARG A 418 0.93 13.67 -19.27
C ARG A 418 1.43 13.12 -17.94
N ARG A 419 1.33 11.80 -17.79
CA ARG A 419 1.93 11.07 -16.67
C ARG A 419 3.42 10.83 -16.92
N TYR A 420 4.23 11.15 -15.92
CA TYR A 420 5.66 10.96 -15.87
C TYR A 420 6.03 10.14 -14.64
N THR A 421 6.57 8.94 -14.85
CA THR A 421 6.96 8.05 -13.75
C THR A 421 8.47 7.88 -13.74
N PHE A 422 9.08 8.21 -12.61
CA PHE A 422 10.51 8.12 -12.37
C PHE A 422 10.78 7.06 -11.32
N THR A 423 11.80 6.24 -11.58
CA THR A 423 12.35 5.33 -10.58
C THR A 423 13.77 5.74 -10.25
N ARG A 424 14.25 5.39 -9.05
CA ARG A 424 15.62 5.69 -8.60
C ARG A 424 16.41 4.39 -8.41
N PRO A 425 17.00 3.82 -9.48
CA PRO A 425 17.69 2.55 -9.40
C PRO A 425 18.90 2.56 -8.48
N SER A 426 19.54 3.71 -8.25
CA SER A 426 20.68 3.80 -7.32
C SER A 426 20.29 3.35 -5.92
N VAL A 427 19.11 3.73 -5.42
CA VAL A 427 18.61 3.29 -4.11
C VAL A 427 18.36 1.78 -4.07
N VAL A 428 17.97 1.19 -5.20
CA VAL A 428 17.69 -0.24 -5.34
C VAL A 428 18.95 -1.09 -5.58
N ARG A 429 19.93 -0.57 -6.33
CA ARG A 429 21.11 -1.31 -6.81
C ARG A 429 22.35 -1.18 -5.95
N SER A 430 22.38 -0.25 -4.99
CA SER A 430 23.56 0.02 -4.14
C SER A 430 24.07 -1.17 -3.32
N GLN A 431 23.46 -2.36 -3.41
CA GLN A 431 23.84 -3.53 -2.62
C GLN A 431 23.93 -4.85 -3.40
N THR A 432 23.61 -4.90 -4.69
CA THR A 432 23.83 -6.13 -5.48
C THR A 432 25.27 -6.26 -5.97
N GLU A 433 26.08 -5.19 -5.93
CA GLU A 433 27.47 -5.15 -6.41
C GLU A 433 28.54 -5.15 -5.29
N ALA A 434 28.22 -5.66 -4.11
CA ALA A 434 29.19 -5.88 -3.04
C ALA A 434 29.67 -7.35 -2.97
N GLU A 435 30.14 -7.91 -4.08
CA GLU A 435 31.18 -8.94 -4.09
C GLU A 435 32.16 -8.70 -5.26
N PRO A 436 33.47 -8.96 -5.06
CA PRO A 436 34.51 -8.13 -5.64
C PRO A 436 34.88 -8.53 -7.07
N SER A 437 35.14 -7.49 -7.86
CA SER A 437 35.87 -7.54 -9.12
C SER A 437 37.19 -8.30 -9.00
N ALA A 438 37.35 -9.35 -9.82
CA ALA A 438 38.65 -9.86 -10.22
C ALA A 438 38.80 -9.72 -11.75
N THR A 439 39.54 -8.67 -12.12
CA THR A 439 40.55 -8.66 -13.20
C THR A 439 40.16 -9.18 -14.59
N ARG A 440 40.01 -8.25 -15.55
CA ARG A 440 40.88 -8.23 -16.74
C ARG A 440 40.75 -6.90 -17.50
N ARG A 441 41.78 -6.06 -17.35
CA ARG A 441 42.13 -5.03 -18.33
C ARG A 441 43.18 -5.60 -19.30
N ALA A 442 43.09 -5.09 -20.52
CA ALA A 442 44.06 -5.08 -21.62
C ALA A 442 44.32 -6.41 -22.33
N ARG A 443 43.98 -6.46 -23.63
CA ARG A 443 44.96 -6.17 -24.70
C ARG A 443 44.25 -6.17 -26.06
N GLU A 444 44.22 -5.02 -26.72
CA GLU A 444 44.13 -4.93 -28.18
C GLU A 444 45.38 -5.57 -28.77
N GLU A 445 45.23 -6.44 -29.76
CA GLU A 445 46.25 -6.64 -30.79
C GLU A 445 45.62 -7.25 -32.05
N THR A 446 45.89 -6.57 -33.15
CA THR A 446 45.62 -6.88 -34.56
C THR A 446 46.19 -8.21 -35.02
N GLY A 447 45.46 -8.96 -35.86
CA GLY A 447 46.00 -10.11 -36.58
C GLY A 447 44.97 -10.88 -37.42
N VAL A 448 44.99 -10.64 -38.73
CA VAL A 448 44.48 -11.50 -39.81
C VAL A 448 45.51 -12.64 -40.00
N PRO A 449 45.16 -13.94 -40.23
CA PRO A 449 44.75 -14.40 -41.57
C PRO A 449 43.77 -15.58 -41.72
N GLU A 450 43.09 -15.53 -42.88
CA GLU A 450 42.84 -16.59 -43.88
C GLU A 450 42.03 -17.88 -43.58
N ARG A 451 40.91 -17.95 -44.33
CA ARG A 451 40.45 -19.02 -45.24
C ARG A 451 40.56 -20.49 -44.79
N GLY A 452 39.38 -21.10 -44.66
CA GLY A 452 39.16 -22.49 -45.10
C GLY A 452 37.92 -23.13 -44.51
N GLY A 453 36.94 -23.49 -45.35
CA GLY A 453 35.97 -24.56 -45.04
C GLY A 453 34.51 -24.14 -44.85
N LEU A 454 33.79 -24.02 -45.96
CA LEU A 454 32.31 -24.08 -46.03
C LEU A 454 31.82 -25.50 -45.64
N TRP A 455 30.68 -25.61 -44.93
CA TRP A 455 29.45 -26.30 -45.38
C TRP A 455 28.42 -26.57 -44.24
N LEU A 456 27.25 -25.96 -44.44
CA LEU A 456 25.88 -26.45 -44.20
C LEU A 456 25.34 -26.83 -42.81
N ARG A 457 24.42 -25.95 -42.37
CA ARG A 457 23.10 -26.23 -41.76
C ARG A 457 22.58 -27.67 -41.89
N LYS A 458 22.00 -28.18 -40.80
CA LYS A 458 20.55 -28.54 -40.74
C LYS A 458 20.11 -28.91 -39.32
N GLN A 459 19.07 -28.22 -38.85
CA GLN A 459 18.16 -28.67 -37.78
C GLN A 459 17.53 -30.01 -38.16
N LYS A 460 17.29 -30.90 -37.18
CA LYS A 460 16.09 -31.76 -37.22
C LYS A 460 15.67 -32.25 -35.83
N ARG A 461 14.39 -31.98 -35.56
CA ARG A 461 13.50 -32.56 -34.56
C ARG A 461 13.67 -34.09 -34.47
N GLN A 462 13.94 -34.59 -33.26
CA GLN A 462 13.75 -36.01 -32.94
C GLN A 462 12.29 -36.25 -32.55
N ARG A 463 11.76 -37.38 -33.06
CA ARG A 463 10.37 -37.83 -32.95
C ARG A 463 10.20 -38.71 -31.70
N LEU A 464 8.98 -38.70 -31.19
CA LEU A 464 8.51 -39.34 -29.95
C LEU A 464 8.58 -40.89 -29.95
N ASP A 465 8.96 -41.51 -31.07
CA ASP A 465 8.99 -42.97 -31.23
C ASP A 465 10.22 -43.62 -30.56
N ASP A 466 11.30 -42.85 -30.31
CA ASP A 466 12.50 -43.36 -29.63
C ASP A 466 12.33 -43.48 -28.10
N VAL A 467 11.32 -42.83 -27.52
CA VAL A 467 11.03 -42.89 -26.07
C VAL A 467 10.22 -44.15 -25.74
N LEU A 468 9.35 -44.62 -26.63
CA LEU A 468 8.44 -45.74 -26.36
C LEU A 468 9.07 -47.13 -26.59
N GLN A 469 10.26 -47.23 -27.16
CA GLN A 469 11.01 -48.50 -27.24
C GLN A 469 11.96 -48.74 -26.05
N SER A 470 12.07 -47.80 -25.12
CA SER A 470 12.91 -47.94 -23.91
C SER A 470 12.16 -48.47 -22.68
N LEU A 471 10.87 -48.79 -22.81
CA LEU A 471 10.00 -49.28 -21.72
C LEU A 471 9.41 -50.68 -21.99
N SER A 472 9.91 -51.40 -23.01
CA SER A 472 9.48 -52.77 -23.30
C SER A 472 10.66 -53.67 -23.68
N ARG A 473 11.58 -53.89 -22.74
CA ARG A 473 12.26 -55.18 -22.51
C ARG A 473 13.08 -55.18 -21.23
#